data_AF-A0A6L8Q7R0-F1
#
_entry.id   AF-A0A6L8Q7R0-F1
#
_cell.length_a   1.000
_cell.length_b   1.000
_cell.length_c   1.000
_cell.angle_alpha   90.00
_cell.angle_beta   90.00
_cell.angle_gamma   90.00
#
_symmetry.space_group_name_H-M   'P 1'
#
loop_
_entity.id
_entity.type
_entity.pdbx_description
1 polymer ?
#
loop_
_entity_poly.entity_id
_entity_poly.type
_entity_poly.pdbx_seq_one_letter_code
_entity_poly.pdbx_strand_id
1 'polypeptide(L)'
;MFHSPKFLVLSIVLLLGIGGCASGPETINPYFEMPPEHLVKSDLELYNRAVTQLKNNQLENSIELWQRFLKNNPRSFRGYNNLGMALYSSDQLLPSIQAFETALALEPFDLKIKGNLKRALLFQVTIQEENKDLEKAIEHLERVKKLTDDAPGKEKVALRIETLQDRIYEQVKSANTLEAYEEFVQKYPDNPKNSDEARRLIAEMKPKESPLGEIPEMQNEMLPEPAQTTIVPKQEVVLPEPMEKVPSLPPVLKESIEIVAETEQPEVAEEVEDPLVEEAPAEPPAEKLPAKLEPTVEKVAVDPEMEMKREKAAPPVQATTMRVRITTKKTSLRVRAEPDARSKVLAQIPKNSVVPVFQESKDWYQIEYQTDKKGWISKKYTQVVK
;
A
#
# COMPACT_ATOMS: atom_id res chain seq x y z
N MET A 1 -47.19 15.94 -48.60
CA MET A 1 -47.22 14.61 -47.95
C MET A 1 -45.82 14.03 -48.04
N PHE A 2 -45.08 14.13 -46.93
CA PHE A 2 -43.70 13.63 -46.82
C PHE A 2 -43.72 12.12 -46.66
N HIS A 3 -43.03 11.39 -47.53
CA HIS A 3 -42.69 9.98 -47.32
C HIS A 3 -41.25 9.89 -46.82
N SER A 4 -41.08 9.33 -45.63
CA SER A 4 -39.78 9.03 -45.00
C SER A 4 -39.24 7.70 -45.52
N PRO A 5 -37.94 7.56 -45.84
CA PRO A 5 -37.32 6.25 -45.96
C PRO A 5 -36.81 5.78 -44.58
N LYS A 6 -37.19 4.55 -44.21
CA LYS A 6 -36.74 3.86 -42.99
C LYS A 6 -35.24 3.52 -43.14
N PHE A 7 -34.40 4.05 -42.25
CA PHE A 7 -33.01 3.64 -42.13
C PHE A 7 -32.94 2.22 -41.55
N LEU A 8 -32.52 1.26 -42.37
CA LEU A 8 -32.05 -0.06 -41.93
C LEU A 8 -30.56 0.09 -41.58
N VAL A 9 -30.26 0.23 -40.29
CA VAL A 9 -28.87 0.23 -39.79
C VAL A 9 -28.38 -1.21 -39.78
N LEU A 10 -27.63 -1.60 -40.81
CA LEU A 10 -26.87 -2.84 -40.82
C LEU A 10 -25.48 -2.55 -40.25
N SER A 11 -25.25 -2.96 -39.00
CA SER A 11 -23.95 -2.87 -38.33
C SER A 11 -22.94 -3.81 -39.02
N ILE A 12 -21.97 -3.23 -39.72
CA ILE A 12 -20.74 -3.91 -40.14
C ILE A 12 -19.58 -3.13 -39.53
N VAL A 13 -19.04 -3.63 -38.42
CA VAL A 13 -17.70 -3.23 -37.95
C VAL A 13 -16.75 -4.36 -38.30
N LEU A 14 -15.97 -4.09 -39.34
CA LEU A 14 -14.94 -4.93 -39.92
C LEU A 14 -13.73 -4.99 -38.98
N LEU A 15 -13.35 -6.22 -38.65
CA LEU A 15 -12.07 -6.62 -38.05
C LEU A 15 -10.88 -6.03 -38.82
N LEU A 16 -10.07 -5.20 -38.16
CA LEU A 16 -8.66 -5.04 -38.49
C LEU A 16 -7.83 -5.33 -37.24
N GLY A 17 -7.39 -6.59 -37.17
CA GLY A 17 -6.35 -7.02 -36.27
C GLY A 17 -4.98 -6.67 -36.84
N ILE A 18 -4.24 -5.84 -36.10
CA ILE A 18 -2.78 -5.90 -36.05
C ILE A 18 -2.46 -6.22 -34.58
N GLY A 19 -2.49 -7.51 -34.26
CA GLY A 19 -2.09 -8.03 -32.97
C GLY A 19 -0.57 -7.91 -32.82
N GLY A 20 -0.10 -6.73 -32.46
CA GLY A 20 1.19 -6.60 -31.82
C GLY A 20 1.14 -7.41 -30.54
N CYS A 21 1.99 -8.43 -30.42
CA CYS A 21 2.24 -9.10 -29.15
C CYS A 21 2.99 -8.11 -28.23
N ALA A 22 2.30 -7.09 -27.76
CA ALA A 22 2.64 -6.49 -26.49
C ALA A 22 2.55 -7.64 -25.49
N SER A 23 3.69 -8.03 -24.92
CA SER A 23 3.67 -8.70 -23.63
C SER A 23 2.95 -7.72 -22.72
N GLY A 24 1.65 -7.91 -22.53
CA GLY A 24 0.86 -7.12 -21.60
C GLY A 24 1.58 -7.17 -20.24
N PRO A 25 1.44 -6.12 -19.41
CA PRO A 25 2.02 -6.15 -18.07
C PRO A 25 1.60 -7.47 -17.41
N GLU A 26 2.57 -8.25 -16.93
CA GLU A 26 2.27 -9.48 -16.21
C GLU A 26 1.21 -9.16 -15.17
N THR A 27 0.07 -9.87 -15.22
CA THR A 27 -1.02 -9.66 -14.27
C THR A 27 -0.55 -10.13 -12.91
N ILE A 28 0.09 -9.23 -12.15
CA ILE A 28 0.47 -9.48 -10.77
C ILE A 28 -0.83 -9.73 -10.00
N ASN A 29 -1.05 -10.97 -9.56
CA ASN A 29 -2.19 -11.31 -8.72
C ASN A 29 -2.23 -10.34 -7.53
N PRO A 30 -3.34 -9.60 -7.27
CA PRO A 30 -3.39 -8.59 -6.22
C PRO A 30 -3.41 -9.19 -4.79
N TYR A 31 -3.57 -10.50 -4.62
CA TYR A 31 -3.48 -11.16 -3.32
C TYR A 31 -2.35 -12.19 -3.26
N PHE A 32 -1.96 -12.59 -2.05
CA PHE A 32 -0.95 -13.60 -1.76
C PHE A 32 -1.60 -14.97 -1.60
N GLU A 33 -1.40 -15.86 -2.56
CA GLU A 33 -1.95 -17.23 -2.50
C GLU A 33 -1.18 -18.14 -1.55
N MET A 34 0.12 -17.91 -1.37
CA MET A 34 0.97 -18.79 -0.57
C MET A 34 1.07 -18.32 0.88
N PRO A 35 0.78 -19.19 1.86
CA PRO A 35 0.91 -18.87 3.27
C PRO A 35 2.37 -18.58 3.66
N PRO A 36 2.60 -17.84 4.76
CA PRO A 36 3.90 -17.80 5.44
C PRO A 36 4.43 -19.19 5.77
N GLU A 37 5.75 -19.30 5.87
CA GLU A 37 6.40 -20.51 6.37
C GLU A 37 6.09 -20.70 7.85
N HIS A 38 6.05 -21.96 8.30
CA HIS A 38 5.89 -22.33 9.72
C HIS A 38 4.62 -21.83 10.42
N LEU A 39 3.47 -21.82 9.74
CA LEU A 39 2.18 -21.66 10.42
C LEU A 39 1.77 -22.93 11.18
N VAL A 40 1.14 -22.75 12.35
CA VAL A 40 0.41 -23.83 13.01
C VAL A 40 -0.74 -24.30 12.11
N LYS A 41 -1.07 -25.59 12.15
CA LYS A 41 -2.07 -26.22 11.26
C LYS A 41 -3.40 -25.46 11.20
N SER A 42 -3.89 -24.95 12.33
CA SER A 42 -5.13 -24.16 12.40
C SER A 42 -5.04 -22.85 11.61
N ASP A 43 -3.94 -22.13 11.74
CA ASP A 43 -3.73 -20.85 11.04
C ASP A 43 -3.48 -21.06 9.55
N LEU A 44 -2.81 -22.15 9.19
CA LEU A 44 -2.68 -22.59 7.79
C LEU A 44 -4.04 -22.88 7.17
N GLU A 45 -4.94 -23.55 7.89
CA GLU A 45 -6.30 -23.81 7.44
C GLU A 45 -7.10 -22.51 7.26
N LEU A 46 -7.03 -21.59 8.23
CA LEU A 46 -7.65 -20.27 8.14
C LEU A 46 -7.16 -19.50 6.90
N TYR A 47 -5.84 -19.46 6.67
CA TYR A 47 -5.24 -18.80 5.51
C TYR A 47 -5.78 -19.38 4.20
N ASN A 48 -5.70 -20.71 4.03
CA ASN A 48 -6.11 -21.37 2.79
C ASN A 48 -7.61 -21.24 2.52
N ARG A 49 -8.43 -21.31 3.57
CA ARG A 49 -9.88 -21.09 3.46
C ARG A 49 -10.19 -19.64 3.10
N ALA A 50 -9.53 -18.67 3.72
CA ALA A 50 -9.73 -17.25 3.42
C ALA A 50 -9.37 -16.92 1.96
N VAL A 51 -8.24 -17.43 1.46
CA VAL A 51 -7.87 -17.30 0.04
C VAL A 51 -8.90 -17.95 -0.88
N THR A 52 -9.39 -19.15 -0.54
CA THR A 52 -10.43 -19.84 -1.32
C THR A 52 -11.73 -19.04 -1.37
N GLN A 53 -12.19 -18.51 -0.23
CA GLN A 53 -13.39 -17.68 -0.14
C GLN A 53 -13.25 -16.39 -0.96
N LEU A 54 -12.08 -15.72 -0.90
CA LEU A 54 -11.79 -14.56 -1.73
C LEU A 54 -11.88 -14.89 -3.23
N LYS A 55 -11.29 -16.01 -3.66
CA LYS A 55 -11.31 -16.46 -5.07
C LYS A 55 -12.71 -16.80 -5.56
N ASN A 56 -13.57 -17.29 -4.68
CA ASN A 56 -14.96 -17.62 -4.98
C ASN A 56 -15.91 -16.43 -4.81
N ASN A 57 -15.39 -15.21 -4.59
CA ASN A 57 -16.17 -14.00 -4.36
C ASN A 57 -17.11 -14.10 -3.13
N GLN A 58 -16.75 -14.92 -2.14
CA GLN A 58 -17.44 -15.02 -0.85
C GLN A 58 -16.74 -14.08 0.14
N LEU A 59 -17.00 -12.79 -0.03
CA LEU A 59 -16.15 -11.73 0.53
C LEU A 59 -16.29 -11.59 2.05
N GLU A 60 -17.50 -11.68 2.58
CA GLU A 60 -17.78 -11.57 4.02
C GLU A 60 -17.12 -12.72 4.79
N ASN A 61 -17.26 -13.95 4.29
CA ASN A 61 -16.59 -15.13 4.84
C ASN A 61 -15.06 -14.99 4.78
N SER A 62 -14.53 -14.45 3.69
CA SER A 62 -13.10 -14.19 3.52
C SER A 62 -12.60 -13.17 4.56
N ILE A 63 -13.31 -12.05 4.73
CA ILE A 63 -13.00 -11.01 5.71
C ILE A 63 -12.96 -11.60 7.13
N GLU A 64 -13.97 -12.36 7.52
CA GLU A 64 -14.04 -12.99 8.84
C GLU A 64 -12.85 -13.93 9.08
N LEU A 65 -12.53 -14.78 8.10
CA LEU A 65 -11.39 -15.70 8.21
C LEU A 65 -10.06 -14.96 8.29
N TRP A 66 -9.89 -13.86 7.54
CA TRP A 66 -8.68 -13.04 7.63
C TRP A 66 -8.56 -12.34 8.99
N GLN A 67 -9.65 -11.83 9.55
CA GLN A 67 -9.65 -11.23 10.89
C GLN A 67 -9.26 -12.25 11.96
N ARG A 68 -9.81 -13.47 11.89
CA ARG A 68 -9.43 -14.59 12.78
C ARG A 68 -7.96 -14.97 12.64
N PHE A 69 -7.47 -15.08 11.40
CA PHE A 69 -6.07 -15.39 11.11
C PHE A 69 -5.12 -14.32 11.69
N LEU A 70 -5.46 -13.03 11.49
CA LEU A 70 -4.65 -11.89 11.94
C LEU A 70 -4.66 -11.71 13.46
N LYS A 71 -5.69 -12.19 14.17
CA LYS A 71 -5.69 -12.24 15.65
C LYS A 71 -4.52 -13.07 16.20
N ASN A 72 -4.17 -14.17 15.52
CA ASN A 72 -3.04 -15.03 15.88
C ASN A 72 -1.74 -14.59 15.20
N ASN A 73 -1.84 -13.92 14.05
CA ASN A 73 -0.71 -13.55 13.19
C ASN A 73 -0.65 -12.03 12.93
N PRO A 74 -0.50 -11.18 13.95
CA PRO A 74 -0.63 -9.72 13.84
C PRO A 74 0.50 -9.04 13.04
N ARG A 75 1.54 -9.78 12.64
CA ARG A 75 2.64 -9.27 11.79
C ARG A 75 2.61 -9.83 10.38
N SER A 76 1.49 -10.43 9.94
CA SER A 76 1.37 -11.00 8.60
C SER A 76 0.96 -9.95 7.58
N PHE A 77 1.95 -9.38 6.88
CA PHE A 77 1.69 -8.45 5.76
C PHE A 77 0.82 -9.10 4.67
N ARG A 78 1.00 -10.40 4.41
CA ARG A 78 0.17 -11.17 3.46
C ARG A 78 -1.29 -11.22 3.90
N GLY A 79 -1.52 -11.45 5.20
CA GLY A 79 -2.85 -11.44 5.79
C GLY A 79 -3.52 -10.07 5.67
N TYR A 80 -2.82 -8.99 6.02
CA TYR A 80 -3.36 -7.63 5.88
C TYR A 80 -3.61 -7.24 4.42
N ASN A 81 -2.73 -7.58 3.48
CA ASN A 81 -2.99 -7.34 2.06
C ASN A 81 -4.22 -8.11 1.57
N ASN A 82 -4.36 -9.37 1.95
CA ASN A 82 -5.50 -10.18 1.52
C ASN A 82 -6.82 -9.74 2.17
N LEU A 83 -6.78 -9.31 3.44
CA LEU A 83 -7.89 -8.64 4.10
C LEU A 83 -8.27 -7.36 3.35
N GLY A 84 -7.28 -6.52 3.02
CA GLY A 84 -7.47 -5.31 2.24
C GLY A 84 -8.11 -5.59 0.88
N MET A 85 -7.72 -6.67 0.21
CA MET A 85 -8.35 -7.11 -1.03
C MET A 85 -9.79 -7.58 -0.85
N ALA A 86 -10.09 -8.34 0.20
CA ALA A 86 -11.45 -8.79 0.49
C ALA A 86 -12.37 -7.59 0.81
N LEU A 87 -11.89 -6.63 1.60
CA LEU A 87 -12.58 -5.37 1.92
C LEU A 87 -12.77 -4.50 0.67
N TYR A 88 -11.74 -4.39 -0.17
CA TYR A 88 -11.81 -3.63 -1.43
C TYR A 88 -12.89 -4.18 -2.34
N SER A 89 -12.94 -5.50 -2.50
CA SER A 89 -13.92 -6.17 -3.34
C SER A 89 -15.34 -6.11 -2.76
N SER A 90 -15.50 -5.88 -1.44
CA SER A 90 -16.81 -5.73 -0.79
C SER A 90 -17.24 -4.26 -0.65
N ASP A 91 -16.65 -3.36 -1.43
CA ASP A 91 -16.88 -1.91 -1.40
C ASP A 91 -16.56 -1.22 -0.06
N GLN A 92 -15.83 -1.89 0.84
CA GLN A 92 -15.34 -1.32 2.10
C GLN A 92 -14.00 -0.60 1.87
N LEU A 93 -14.04 0.51 1.13
CA LEU A 93 -12.85 1.20 0.63
C LEU A 93 -11.93 1.73 1.74
N LEU A 94 -12.45 2.43 2.75
CA LEU A 94 -11.62 3.01 3.82
C LEU A 94 -10.95 1.91 4.68
N PRO A 95 -11.66 0.88 5.17
CA PRO A 95 -11.03 -0.25 5.84
C PRO A 95 -9.98 -0.97 4.97
N SER A 96 -10.23 -1.06 3.66
CA SER A 96 -9.27 -1.63 2.71
C SER A 96 -7.97 -0.84 2.64
N ILE A 97 -8.05 0.49 2.54
CA ILE A 97 -6.88 1.39 2.54
C ILE A 97 -6.06 1.18 3.82
N GLN A 98 -6.71 1.14 4.99
CA GLN A 98 -6.04 0.91 6.28
C GLN A 98 -5.33 -0.46 6.34
N ALA A 99 -5.97 -1.51 5.82
CA ALA A 99 -5.36 -2.83 5.76
C ALA A 99 -4.14 -2.86 4.84
N PHE A 100 -4.20 -2.20 3.67
CA PHE A 100 -3.04 -2.07 2.78
C PHE A 100 -1.91 -1.22 3.38
N GLU A 101 -2.22 -0.13 4.07
CA GLU A 101 -1.24 0.68 4.81
C GLU A 101 -0.53 -0.16 5.87
N THR A 102 -1.28 -0.96 6.64
CA THR A 102 -0.73 -1.86 7.65
C THR A 102 0.18 -2.91 7.00
N ALA A 103 -0.24 -3.49 5.87
CA ALA A 103 0.57 -4.43 5.12
C ALA A 103 1.86 -3.79 4.59
N LEU A 104 1.79 -2.55 4.09
CA LEU A 104 2.95 -1.83 3.57
C LEU A 104 3.91 -1.40 4.69
N ALA A 105 3.40 -1.04 5.87
CA ALA A 105 4.24 -0.75 7.03
C ALA A 105 5.04 -1.98 7.49
N LEU A 106 4.47 -3.18 7.34
CA LEU A 106 5.14 -4.44 7.64
C LEU A 106 6.12 -4.88 6.54
N GLU A 107 5.82 -4.57 5.28
CA GLU A 107 6.66 -4.90 4.12
C GLU A 107 6.75 -3.71 3.13
N PRO A 108 7.64 -2.71 3.38
CA PRO A 108 7.63 -1.41 2.71
C PRO A 108 7.96 -1.42 1.21
N PHE A 109 8.60 -2.49 0.72
CA PHE A 109 9.11 -2.57 -0.65
C PHE A 109 8.28 -3.47 -1.56
N ASP A 110 7.21 -4.11 -1.05
CA ASP A 110 6.40 -5.02 -1.85
C ASP A 110 5.56 -4.27 -2.90
N LEU A 111 5.84 -4.56 -4.17
CA LEU A 111 5.20 -3.91 -5.31
C LEU A 111 3.70 -4.23 -5.43
N LYS A 112 3.27 -5.40 -4.96
CA LYS A 112 1.85 -5.80 -4.98
C LYS A 112 1.07 -4.95 -3.99
N ILE A 113 1.57 -4.82 -2.76
CA ILE A 113 0.94 -4.01 -1.72
C ILE A 113 0.91 -2.54 -2.13
N LYS A 114 2.03 -1.98 -2.60
CA LYS A 114 2.09 -0.62 -3.16
C LYS A 114 1.07 -0.42 -4.29
N GLY A 115 0.95 -1.41 -5.19
CA GLY A 115 0.00 -1.38 -6.31
C GLY A 115 -1.46 -1.35 -5.85
N ASN A 116 -1.81 -2.18 -4.87
CA ASN A 116 -3.16 -2.24 -4.30
C ASN A 116 -3.52 -0.96 -3.56
N LEU A 117 -2.61 -0.45 -2.71
CA LEU A 117 -2.82 0.81 -2.01
C LEU A 117 -3.00 1.97 -2.99
N LYS A 118 -2.16 2.08 -4.03
CA LYS A 118 -2.33 3.10 -5.08
C LYS A 118 -3.68 3.01 -5.76
N ARG A 119 -4.15 1.79 -6.08
CA ARG A 119 -5.47 1.59 -6.70
C ARG A 119 -6.59 2.07 -5.78
N ALA A 120 -6.56 1.68 -4.51
CA ALA A 120 -7.56 2.09 -3.53
C ALA A 120 -7.57 3.61 -3.30
N LEU A 121 -6.39 4.23 -3.18
CA LEU A 121 -6.27 5.69 -3.07
C LEU A 121 -6.79 6.40 -4.32
N LEU A 122 -6.48 5.92 -5.53
CA LEU A 122 -6.99 6.51 -6.77
C LEU A 122 -8.51 6.41 -6.89
N PHE A 123 -9.11 5.33 -6.38
CA PHE A 123 -10.56 5.20 -6.34
C PHE A 123 -11.17 6.19 -5.34
N GLN A 124 -10.56 6.36 -4.17
CA GLN A 124 -10.94 7.37 -3.19
C GLN A 124 -10.85 8.80 -3.76
N VAL A 125 -9.80 9.10 -4.54
CA VAL A 125 -9.64 10.38 -5.26
C VAL A 125 -10.79 10.62 -6.22
N THR A 126 -11.19 9.61 -7.00
CA THR A 126 -12.33 9.76 -7.93
C THR A 126 -13.62 10.12 -7.20
N ILE A 127 -13.92 9.43 -6.09
CA ILE A 127 -15.09 9.73 -5.25
C ILE A 127 -15.00 11.16 -4.68
N GLN A 128 -13.82 11.59 -4.24
CA GLN A 128 -13.60 12.94 -3.72
C GLN A 128 -13.75 14.01 -4.81
N GLU A 129 -13.27 13.78 -6.02
CA GLU A 129 -13.45 14.70 -7.14
C GLU A 129 -14.93 14.84 -7.54
N GLU A 130 -15.69 13.74 -7.54
CA GLU A 130 -17.14 13.73 -7.78
C GLU A 130 -17.90 14.52 -6.71
N ASN A 131 -17.49 14.35 -5.44
CA ASN A 131 -18.04 15.08 -4.30
C ASN A 131 -17.51 16.52 -4.17
N LYS A 132 -16.63 16.96 -5.07
CA LYS A 132 -15.94 18.27 -5.04
C LYS A 132 -15.10 18.51 -3.78
N ASP A 133 -14.66 17.46 -3.10
CA ASP A 133 -13.73 17.49 -1.98
C ASP A 133 -12.28 17.48 -2.52
N LEU A 134 -11.92 18.59 -3.19
CA LEU A 134 -10.70 18.66 -4.00
C LEU A 134 -9.44 18.65 -3.15
N GLU A 135 -9.49 19.21 -1.95
CA GLU A 135 -8.38 19.24 -0.99
C GLU A 135 -8.01 17.82 -0.55
N LYS A 136 -9.01 17.00 -0.17
CA LYS A 136 -8.73 15.59 0.18
C LYS A 136 -8.29 14.79 -1.03
N ALA A 137 -8.82 15.07 -2.23
CA ALA A 137 -8.35 14.44 -3.46
C ALA A 137 -6.85 14.72 -3.70
N ILE A 138 -6.40 15.96 -3.51
CA ILE A 138 -4.99 16.35 -3.60
C ILE A 138 -4.16 15.61 -2.54
N GLU A 139 -4.63 15.53 -1.29
CA GLU A 139 -3.94 14.79 -0.23
C GLU A 139 -3.70 13.33 -0.63
N HIS A 140 -4.73 12.64 -1.13
CA HIS A 140 -4.63 11.25 -1.56
C HIS A 140 -3.74 11.11 -2.81
N LEU A 141 -3.74 12.07 -3.74
CA LEU A 141 -2.83 12.08 -4.88
C LEU A 141 -1.37 12.27 -4.47
N GLU A 142 -1.07 13.11 -3.48
CA GLU A 142 0.29 13.24 -2.94
C GLU A 142 0.77 11.93 -2.32
N ARG A 143 -0.13 11.18 -1.67
CA ARG A 143 0.18 9.82 -1.20
C ARG A 143 0.45 8.86 -2.37
N VAL A 144 -0.35 8.91 -3.44
CA VAL A 144 -0.10 8.13 -4.67
C VAL A 144 1.25 8.47 -5.31
N LYS A 145 1.61 9.76 -5.36
CA LYS A 145 2.90 10.23 -5.88
C LYS A 145 4.08 9.67 -5.09
N LYS A 146 3.98 9.61 -3.77
CA LYS A 146 4.98 8.98 -2.88
C LYS A 146 5.14 7.48 -3.11
N LEU A 147 4.05 6.78 -3.46
CA LEU A 147 4.03 5.33 -3.75
C LEU A 147 4.43 4.99 -5.21
N THR A 148 4.67 6.00 -6.05
CA THR A 148 5.03 5.83 -7.45
C THR A 148 6.53 5.92 -7.57
N ASP A 149 7.19 4.89 -8.11
CA ASP A 149 8.66 4.83 -8.12
C ASP A 149 9.24 5.49 -9.38
N ASP A 150 8.53 5.40 -10.52
CA ASP A 150 9.00 5.91 -11.81
C ASP A 150 8.69 7.41 -12.02
N ALA A 151 9.61 8.12 -12.68
CA ALA A 151 9.48 9.56 -12.93
C ALA A 151 8.25 9.92 -13.80
N PRO A 152 7.96 9.22 -14.91
CA PRO A 152 6.77 9.52 -15.72
C PRO A 152 5.46 9.39 -14.94
N GLY A 153 5.35 8.37 -14.08
CA GLY A 153 4.21 8.19 -13.20
C GLY A 153 4.06 9.32 -12.18
N LYS A 154 5.15 9.75 -11.54
CA LYS A 154 5.14 10.90 -10.61
C LYS A 154 4.70 12.18 -11.29
N GLU A 155 5.19 12.43 -12.51
CA GLU A 155 4.82 13.60 -13.31
C GLU A 155 3.33 13.58 -13.67
N LYS A 156 2.80 12.43 -14.09
CA LYS A 156 1.36 12.28 -14.36
C LYS A 156 0.50 12.60 -13.11
N VAL A 157 0.93 12.15 -11.94
CA VAL A 157 0.21 12.43 -10.69
C VAL A 157 0.34 13.91 -10.31
N ALA A 158 1.51 14.51 -10.50
CA ALA A 158 1.73 15.94 -10.26
C ALA A 158 0.84 16.83 -11.15
N LEU A 159 0.73 16.51 -12.44
CA LEU A 159 -0.18 17.22 -13.36
C LEU A 159 -1.64 17.12 -12.93
N ARG A 160 -2.06 15.96 -12.41
CA ARG A 160 -3.43 15.81 -11.87
C ARG A 160 -3.63 16.67 -10.63
N ILE A 161 -2.64 16.75 -9.73
CA ILE A 161 -2.67 17.63 -8.56
C ILE A 161 -2.79 19.09 -8.99
N GLU A 162 -1.96 19.54 -9.93
CA GLU A 162 -2.01 20.89 -10.49
C GLU A 162 -3.40 21.21 -11.07
N THR A 163 -3.98 20.28 -11.83
CA THR A 163 -5.34 20.43 -12.39
C THR A 163 -6.40 20.64 -11.29
N LEU A 164 -6.28 19.95 -10.16
CA LEU A 164 -7.20 20.15 -9.03
C LEU A 164 -6.95 21.48 -8.31
N GLN A 165 -5.69 21.90 -8.17
CA GLN A 165 -5.34 23.21 -7.63
C GLN A 165 -5.89 24.35 -8.50
N ASP A 166 -5.86 24.21 -9.82
CA ASP A 166 -6.47 25.17 -10.76
C ASP A 166 -7.97 25.30 -10.51
N ARG A 167 -8.68 24.17 -10.33
CA ARG A 167 -10.12 24.16 -10.01
C ARG A 167 -10.43 24.82 -8.66
N ILE A 168 -9.57 24.64 -7.66
CA ILE A 168 -9.68 25.32 -6.37
C ILE A 168 -9.46 26.83 -6.56
N TYR A 169 -8.46 27.22 -7.36
CA TYR A 169 -8.17 28.62 -7.60
C TYR A 169 -9.32 29.37 -8.28
N GLU A 170 -10.03 28.73 -9.21
CA GLU A 170 -11.24 29.33 -9.80
C GLU A 170 -12.34 29.63 -8.75
N GLN A 171 -12.43 28.82 -7.69
CA GLN A 171 -13.34 29.10 -6.56
C GLN A 171 -12.83 30.30 -5.74
N VAL A 172 -11.52 30.36 -5.49
CA VAL A 172 -10.87 31.49 -4.81
C VAL A 172 -11.10 32.79 -5.58
N LYS A 173 -10.93 32.78 -6.90
CA LYS A 173 -11.23 33.93 -7.77
C LYS A 173 -12.69 34.34 -7.72
N SER A 174 -13.59 33.38 -7.65
CA SER A 174 -15.03 33.65 -7.54
C SER A 174 -15.41 34.26 -6.18
N ALA A 175 -14.74 33.85 -5.11
CA ALA A 175 -14.92 34.43 -3.78
C ALA A 175 -14.34 35.85 -3.69
N ASN A 176 -13.19 36.07 -4.35
CA ASN A 176 -12.51 37.35 -4.46
C ASN A 176 -12.27 38.08 -3.12
N THR A 177 -11.88 37.34 -2.09
CA THR A 177 -11.52 37.89 -0.78
C THR A 177 -10.02 37.76 -0.52
N LEU A 178 -9.46 38.69 0.24
CA LEU A 178 -8.04 38.69 0.61
C LEU A 178 -7.66 37.37 1.30
N GLU A 179 -8.51 36.92 2.23
CA GLU A 179 -8.30 35.71 3.03
C GLU A 179 -8.24 34.46 2.15
N ALA A 180 -9.10 34.35 1.14
CA ALA A 180 -9.14 33.19 0.25
C ALA A 180 -7.87 33.09 -0.61
N TYR A 181 -7.37 34.21 -1.12
CA TYR A 181 -6.11 34.23 -1.85
C TYR A 181 -4.92 33.91 -0.94
N GLU A 182 -4.90 34.45 0.28
CA GLU A 182 -3.84 34.16 1.25
C GLU A 182 -3.81 32.67 1.63
N GLU A 183 -4.97 32.08 1.91
CA GLU A 183 -5.09 30.65 2.20
C GLU A 183 -4.61 29.78 1.02
N PHE A 184 -4.97 30.15 -0.20
CA PHE A 184 -4.52 29.44 -1.41
C PHE A 184 -3.00 29.44 -1.53
N VAL A 185 -2.35 30.60 -1.41
CA VAL A 185 -0.89 30.72 -1.50
C VAL A 185 -0.20 29.99 -0.35
N GLN A 186 -0.80 29.98 0.84
CA GLN A 186 -0.27 29.24 1.99
C GLN A 186 -0.28 27.73 1.76
N LYS A 187 -1.38 27.19 1.20
CA LYS A 187 -1.52 25.75 0.93
C LYS A 187 -0.73 25.30 -0.30
N TYR A 188 -0.67 26.12 -1.34
CA TYR A 188 -0.09 25.76 -2.64
C TYR A 188 0.97 26.77 -3.10
N PRO A 189 2.02 27.05 -2.31
CA PRO A 189 2.98 28.11 -2.61
C PRO A 189 3.70 27.95 -3.95
N ASP A 190 3.85 26.69 -4.41
CA ASP A 190 4.60 26.35 -5.62
C ASP A 190 3.72 26.08 -6.84
N ASN A 191 2.40 26.38 -6.80
CA ASN A 191 1.58 26.28 -8.01
C ASN A 191 2.11 27.26 -9.07
N PRO A 192 2.50 26.78 -10.27
CA PRO A 192 3.35 27.53 -11.19
C PRO A 192 2.67 28.75 -11.82
N LYS A 193 1.34 28.79 -11.83
CA LYS A 193 0.56 29.84 -12.48
C LYS A 193 -0.21 30.68 -11.49
N ASN A 194 -0.98 30.03 -10.62
CA ASN A 194 -2.02 30.69 -9.85
C ASN A 194 -1.49 31.33 -8.58
N SER A 195 -0.41 30.81 -7.99
CA SER A 195 0.13 31.38 -6.75
C SER A 195 0.79 32.73 -6.98
N ASP A 196 1.40 32.96 -8.14
CA ASP A 196 1.94 34.27 -8.51
C ASP A 196 0.83 35.28 -8.81
N GLU A 197 -0.26 34.85 -9.46
CA GLU A 197 -1.45 35.69 -9.68
C GLU A 197 -2.10 36.06 -8.34
N ALA A 198 -2.31 35.09 -7.46
CA ALA A 198 -2.88 35.29 -6.13
C ALA A 198 -2.04 36.28 -5.30
N ARG A 199 -0.70 36.15 -5.29
CA ARG A 199 0.20 37.10 -4.61
C ARG A 199 0.06 38.53 -5.11
N ARG A 200 -0.13 38.73 -6.43
CA ARG A 200 -0.35 40.07 -7.00
C ARG A 200 -1.68 40.66 -6.55
N LEU A 201 -2.75 39.85 -6.57
CA LEU A 201 -4.07 40.28 -6.13
C LEU A 201 -4.10 40.61 -4.63
N ILE A 202 -3.43 39.81 -3.79
CA ILE A 202 -3.21 40.11 -2.36
C ILE A 202 -2.56 41.48 -2.18
N ALA A 203 -1.50 41.78 -2.94
CA ALA A 203 -0.78 43.06 -2.85
C ALA A 203 -1.62 44.26 -3.32
N GLU A 204 -2.55 44.06 -4.26
CA GLU A 204 -3.49 45.09 -4.73
C GLU A 204 -4.63 45.33 -3.75
N MET A 205 -5.14 44.27 -3.12
CA MET A 205 -6.22 44.33 -2.13
C MET A 205 -5.77 44.89 -0.78
N LYS A 206 -4.50 44.68 -0.41
CA LYS A 206 -3.95 45.29 0.80
C LYS A 206 -3.85 46.80 0.59
N PRO A 207 -4.39 47.62 1.52
CA PRO A 207 -4.25 49.06 1.42
C PRO A 207 -2.75 49.37 1.37
N LYS A 208 -2.32 50.08 0.32
CA LYS A 208 -1.00 50.69 0.31
C LYS A 208 -0.97 51.64 1.49
N GLU A 209 -0.19 51.32 2.51
CA GLU A 209 0.22 52.33 3.49
C GLU A 209 0.86 53.44 2.67
N SER A 210 0.12 54.53 2.46
CA SER A 210 0.75 55.78 2.07
C SER A 210 1.74 56.05 3.20
N PRO A 211 3.02 56.35 2.92
CA PRO A 211 3.82 56.99 3.94
C PRO A 211 3.01 58.21 4.33
N LEU A 212 2.51 58.24 5.56
CA LEU A 212 1.91 59.42 6.14
C LEU A 212 2.92 60.52 5.86
N GLY A 213 2.60 61.36 4.88
CA GLY A 213 3.41 62.53 4.59
C GLY A 213 3.57 63.23 5.93
N GLU A 214 4.81 63.48 6.30
CA GLU A 214 5.14 64.37 7.41
C GLU A 214 4.24 65.59 7.27
N ILE A 215 3.19 65.66 8.09
CA ILE A 215 2.37 66.86 8.18
C ILE A 215 3.32 67.85 8.85
N PRO A 216 3.76 68.93 8.19
CA PRO A 216 4.57 69.93 8.87
C PRO A 216 3.72 70.45 10.02
N GLU A 217 4.20 70.32 11.25
CA GLU A 217 3.57 70.92 12.42
C GLU A 217 3.46 72.43 12.16
N MET A 218 2.28 72.86 11.70
CA MET A 218 1.91 74.26 11.67
C MET A 218 1.84 74.72 13.12
N GLN A 219 2.88 75.44 13.51
CA GLN A 219 3.02 76.13 14.79
C GLN A 219 1.73 76.92 15.06
N ASN A 220 1.02 76.52 16.12
CA ASN A 220 -0.06 77.31 16.69
C ASN A 220 0.58 78.58 17.25
N GLU A 221 0.39 79.68 16.53
CA GLU A 221 0.81 81.03 16.91
C GLU A 221 -0.01 81.47 18.13
N MET A 222 0.54 81.26 19.32
CA MET A 222 -0.06 81.73 20.57
C MET A 222 0.56 83.10 20.91
N LEU A 223 -0.31 84.12 20.99
CA LEU A 223 0.03 85.50 21.34
C LEU A 223 0.72 85.60 22.73
N PRO A 224 1.56 86.62 22.98
CA PRO A 224 2.51 86.60 24.09
C PRO A 224 1.92 87.15 25.40
N GLU A 225 2.32 86.57 26.54
CA GLU A 225 2.29 87.23 27.85
C GLU A 225 3.70 87.71 28.26
N PRO A 226 3.82 88.78 29.06
CA PRO A 226 5.08 89.49 29.23
C PRO A 226 5.95 88.98 30.39
N ALA A 227 7.25 88.91 30.11
CA ALA A 227 8.42 89.16 30.96
C ALA A 227 8.51 88.53 32.37
N GLN A 228 9.55 87.72 32.58
CA GLN A 228 10.66 88.08 33.48
C GLN A 228 11.89 87.15 33.36
N THR A 229 12.99 87.77 32.95
CA THR A 229 14.41 87.67 33.38
C THR A 229 15.04 86.37 33.94
N THR A 230 16.28 86.18 33.47
CA THR A 230 17.54 85.79 34.16
C THR A 230 18.14 84.36 34.05
N ILE A 231 19.30 84.31 33.33
CA ILE A 231 20.61 83.64 33.62
C ILE A 231 20.83 82.13 33.27
N VAL A 232 21.43 81.86 32.07
CA VAL A 232 22.81 81.31 31.78
C VAL A 232 23.37 80.14 32.66
N PRO A 233 24.20 79.16 32.18
CA PRO A 233 24.26 78.38 30.91
C PRO A 233 24.75 76.89 31.06
N LYS A 234 24.98 76.22 29.91
CA LYS A 234 25.99 75.15 29.62
C LYS A 234 25.85 73.75 30.25
N GLN A 235 25.68 72.73 29.40
CA GLN A 235 26.84 71.98 28.88
C GLN A 235 26.50 71.11 27.67
N GLU A 236 27.47 71.05 26.77
CA GLU A 236 27.52 70.44 25.45
C GLU A 236 28.34 69.13 25.53
N VAL A 237 28.28 68.31 24.46
CA VAL A 237 29.25 67.27 24.00
C VAL A 237 28.67 65.83 23.95
N VAL A 238 28.15 65.34 22.82
CA VAL A 238 28.75 64.67 21.61
C VAL A 238 28.59 63.12 21.63
N LEU A 239 28.03 62.62 20.51
CA LEU A 239 27.86 61.27 19.87
C LEU A 239 28.96 60.18 20.08
N PRO A 240 28.84 58.91 19.57
CA PRO A 240 27.83 58.28 18.65
C PRO A 240 27.35 56.83 19.01
N GLU A 241 26.41 56.28 18.21
CA GLU A 241 25.93 54.87 18.18
C GLU A 241 26.99 53.85 17.65
N PRO A 242 26.83 52.49 17.75
CA PRO A 242 25.90 51.74 16.87
C PRO A 242 25.32 50.35 17.35
N MET A 243 24.20 49.98 16.70
CA MET A 243 23.69 48.65 16.25
C MET A 243 23.27 47.48 17.19
N GLU A 244 22.03 47.03 16.92
CA GLU A 244 21.42 45.68 16.85
C GLU A 244 21.43 44.70 18.05
N LYS A 245 20.21 44.36 18.54
CA LYS A 245 19.63 43.00 18.49
C LYS A 245 18.21 42.94 19.11
N VAL A 246 17.29 42.29 18.40
CA VAL A 246 16.03 41.70 18.90
C VAL A 246 16.25 40.17 18.78
N PRO A 247 15.89 39.28 19.73
CA PRO A 247 14.48 38.96 20.02
C PRO A 247 14.14 38.34 21.41
N SER A 248 12.83 38.31 21.75
CA SER A 248 12.04 37.06 21.94
C SER A 248 10.79 37.26 22.82
N LEU A 249 9.70 36.62 22.38
CA LEU A 249 8.39 36.49 23.05
C LEU A 249 8.45 35.52 24.24
N PRO A 250 7.55 35.65 25.24
CA PRO A 250 7.46 34.72 26.38
C PRO A 250 6.64 33.44 26.07
N PRO A 251 6.78 32.37 26.89
CA PRO A 251 6.40 31.01 26.53
C PRO A 251 5.00 30.56 27.00
N VAL A 252 4.53 29.51 26.31
CA VAL A 252 3.30 28.72 26.49
C VAL A 252 3.32 27.90 27.79
N LEU A 253 2.18 27.89 28.51
CA LEU A 253 1.92 27.00 29.66
C LEU A 253 1.63 25.56 29.19
N LYS A 254 2.27 24.60 29.87
CA LYS A 254 2.02 23.16 29.76
C LYS A 254 1.02 22.74 30.85
N GLU A 255 -0.03 22.01 30.48
CA GLU A 255 -0.84 21.26 31.44
C GLU A 255 -0.37 19.80 31.53
N SER A 256 -0.30 19.35 32.77
CA SER A 256 0.32 18.14 33.27
C SER A 256 -0.68 17.00 33.44
N ILE A 257 -0.16 15.80 33.22
CA ILE A 257 -0.76 14.48 33.47
C ILE A 257 -0.97 14.30 34.97
N GLU A 258 -2.17 13.88 35.37
CA GLU A 258 -2.47 13.46 36.74
C GLU A 258 -2.71 11.95 36.76
N ILE A 259 -1.89 11.25 37.54
CA ILE A 259 -1.98 9.82 37.84
C ILE A 259 -2.67 9.73 39.21
N VAL A 260 -3.77 8.98 39.30
CA VAL A 260 -4.31 8.50 40.57
C VAL A 260 -4.49 6.99 40.48
N ALA A 261 -3.77 6.28 41.33
CA ALA A 261 -4.00 4.90 41.68
C ALA A 261 -4.55 4.87 43.10
N GLU A 262 -5.63 4.12 43.36
CA GLU A 262 -5.74 3.28 44.58
C GLU A 262 -6.90 2.27 44.44
N THR A 263 -6.72 1.18 45.19
CA THR A 263 -7.39 -0.12 45.33
C THR A 263 -8.85 -0.13 45.80
N GLU A 264 -9.60 -1.19 45.47
CA GLU A 264 -10.17 -2.18 46.44
C GLU A 264 -11.05 -3.26 45.75
N GLN A 265 -10.87 -4.52 46.18
CA GLN A 265 -11.83 -5.63 46.03
C GLN A 265 -12.87 -5.56 47.17
N PRO A 266 -13.99 -6.29 47.03
CA PRO A 266 -14.26 -7.26 48.09
C PRO A 266 -14.70 -8.65 47.59
N GLU A 267 -14.30 -9.66 48.37
CA GLU A 267 -14.90 -11.00 48.44
C GLU A 267 -16.34 -10.93 48.99
N VAL A 268 -17.21 -11.82 48.49
CA VAL A 268 -18.17 -12.56 49.33
C VAL A 268 -18.25 -13.99 48.79
N ALA A 269 -18.03 -14.95 49.70
CA ALA A 269 -18.28 -16.36 49.56
C ALA A 269 -19.39 -16.77 50.55
N GLU A 270 -20.15 -17.82 50.18
CA GLU A 270 -20.96 -18.78 50.96
C GLU A 270 -22.22 -19.13 50.15
N GLU A 271 -22.77 -20.35 50.10
CA GLU A 271 -22.35 -21.71 50.43
C GLU A 271 -23.47 -22.65 49.87
N VAL A 272 -23.07 -23.87 49.49
CA VAL A 272 -23.76 -25.19 49.42
C VAL A 272 -25.31 -25.30 49.31
N GLU A 273 -25.80 -26.09 48.33
CA GLU A 273 -26.61 -27.33 48.53
C GLU A 273 -27.09 -27.99 47.21
N ASP A 274 -26.63 -29.22 46.98
CA ASP A 274 -27.30 -30.33 46.24
C ASP A 274 -27.84 -31.28 47.33
N PRO A 275 -28.90 -32.12 47.18
CA PRO A 275 -29.05 -33.08 46.06
C PRO A 275 -30.51 -33.57 45.72
N LEU A 276 -30.58 -34.56 44.79
CA LEU A 276 -31.56 -35.68 44.61
C LEU A 276 -32.61 -35.67 43.46
N VAL A 277 -32.27 -36.44 42.41
CA VAL A 277 -32.95 -37.58 41.71
C VAL A 277 -34.49 -37.66 41.56
N GLU A 278 -34.95 -37.88 40.31
CA GLU A 278 -35.98 -38.82 39.76
C GLU A 278 -36.50 -38.25 38.41
N GLU A 279 -36.89 -38.93 37.32
CA GLU A 279 -37.05 -40.32 36.87
C GLU A 279 -37.12 -40.31 35.31
N ALA A 280 -36.95 -41.48 34.66
CA ALA A 280 -37.04 -41.70 33.21
C ALA A 280 -38.49 -41.63 32.65
N PRO A 281 -38.72 -41.74 31.30
CA PRO A 281 -39.02 -43.08 30.76
C PRO A 281 -38.66 -43.37 29.27
N ALA A 282 -38.31 -44.64 29.04
CA ALA A 282 -38.70 -45.62 27.97
C ALA A 282 -38.65 -45.32 26.45
N GLU A 283 -37.99 -46.24 25.71
CA GLU A 283 -38.09 -46.52 24.26
C GLU A 283 -39.35 -47.35 23.88
N PRO A 284 -39.73 -47.48 22.58
CA PRO A 284 -39.43 -48.72 21.79
C PRO A 284 -39.32 -48.49 20.23
N PRO A 285 -39.32 -49.52 19.35
CA PRO A 285 -38.34 -50.61 19.15
C PRO A 285 -37.82 -50.73 17.67
N ALA A 286 -36.90 -51.67 17.44
CA ALA A 286 -36.14 -51.93 16.20
C ALA A 286 -36.77 -52.92 15.17
N GLU A 287 -36.39 -52.81 13.88
CA GLU A 287 -36.46 -53.89 12.87
C GLU A 287 -35.21 -53.96 11.94
N LYS A 288 -34.43 -55.05 12.11
CA LYS A 288 -33.78 -56.01 11.16
C LYS A 288 -32.88 -55.59 9.94
N LEU A 289 -31.55 -55.82 10.11
CA LEU A 289 -30.55 -56.70 9.39
C LEU A 289 -30.43 -56.76 7.82
N PRO A 290 -29.29 -57.20 7.17
CA PRO A 290 -28.05 -57.84 7.68
C PRO A 290 -26.65 -57.50 7.03
N ALA A 291 -25.59 -57.88 7.77
CA ALA A 291 -24.26 -58.50 7.46
C ALA A 291 -23.44 -58.29 6.14
N LYS A 292 -22.13 -57.97 6.26
CA LYS A 292 -20.98 -58.87 5.92
C LYS A 292 -19.56 -58.27 6.14
N LEU A 293 -18.71 -59.10 6.77
CA LEU A 293 -17.27 -59.38 6.56
C LEU A 293 -16.17 -58.38 6.98
N GLU A 294 -15.44 -58.77 8.03
CA GLU A 294 -14.04 -58.43 8.31
C GLU A 294 -13.09 -59.27 7.42
N PRO A 295 -11.84 -58.81 7.17
CA PRO A 295 -10.74 -59.70 6.83
C PRO A 295 -9.70 -59.79 7.95
N THR A 296 -9.38 -61.04 8.25
CA THR A 296 -8.37 -61.59 9.15
C THR A 296 -6.94 -61.28 8.67
N VAL A 297 -6.03 -61.04 9.62
CA VAL A 297 -4.59 -60.90 9.40
C VAL A 297 -3.93 -62.28 9.34
N GLU A 298 -3.28 -62.59 8.22
CA GLU A 298 -2.42 -63.78 8.08
C GLU A 298 -0.96 -63.34 7.87
N LYS A 299 -0.07 -63.88 8.71
CA LYS A 299 1.38 -63.69 8.67
C LYS A 299 1.96 -64.50 7.50
N VAL A 300 2.76 -63.87 6.65
CA VAL A 300 3.68 -64.55 5.74
C VAL A 300 5.11 -64.08 6.01
N ALA A 301 6.00 -65.07 6.07
CA ALA A 301 7.40 -65.02 6.46
C ALA A 301 8.28 -64.21 5.48
N VAL A 302 9.38 -63.69 6.03
CA VAL A 302 10.41 -62.90 5.37
C VAL A 302 11.53 -63.82 4.91
N ASP A 303 11.91 -63.75 3.63
CA ASP A 303 13.17 -64.31 3.10
C ASP A 303 14.16 -63.14 2.84
N PRO A 304 15.43 -63.18 3.31
CA PRO A 304 16.30 -62.02 3.38
C PRO A 304 17.36 -62.05 2.28
N GLU A 305 17.11 -61.41 1.14
CA GLU A 305 18.18 -61.14 0.16
C GLU A 305 17.81 -60.00 -0.82
N MET A 306 17.86 -58.75 -0.35
CA MET A 306 18.19 -57.59 -1.19
C MET A 306 18.61 -56.38 -0.32
N GLU A 307 19.78 -56.49 0.30
CA GLU A 307 20.52 -55.30 0.73
C GLU A 307 21.13 -54.56 -0.48
N MET A 308 21.36 -53.26 -0.27
CA MET A 308 22.15 -52.31 -1.08
C MET A 308 21.43 -51.61 -2.26
N LYS A 309 20.74 -50.52 -1.93
CA LYS A 309 21.28 -49.15 -2.13
C LYS A 309 20.38 -48.11 -1.45
N ARG A 310 20.54 -47.94 -0.14
CA ARG A 310 20.30 -46.62 0.47
C ARG A 310 21.44 -45.72 0.02
N GLU A 311 21.18 -44.89 -0.96
CA GLU A 311 22.12 -43.84 -1.35
C GLU A 311 22.15 -42.78 -0.24
N LYS A 312 23.30 -42.73 0.39
CA LYS A 312 23.74 -41.86 1.49
C LYS A 312 23.37 -40.38 1.22
N ALA A 313 22.79 -39.72 2.22
CA ALA A 313 22.63 -38.27 2.23
C ALA A 313 23.98 -37.60 1.99
N ALA A 314 24.05 -36.75 0.97
CA ALA A 314 25.24 -35.97 0.65
C ALA A 314 25.40 -34.80 1.65
N PRO A 315 26.65 -34.47 2.07
CA PRO A 315 26.94 -33.29 2.87
C PRO A 315 26.67 -31.98 2.07
N PRO A 316 26.58 -30.80 2.73
CA PRO A 316 26.15 -29.57 2.06
C PRO A 316 27.14 -29.17 0.96
N VAL A 317 26.65 -29.20 -0.28
CA VAL A 317 27.43 -28.82 -1.46
C VAL A 317 27.46 -27.30 -1.55
N GLN A 318 28.64 -26.74 -1.39
CA GLN A 318 28.96 -25.32 -1.61
C GLN A 318 28.56 -24.91 -3.03
N ALA A 319 27.95 -23.73 -3.16
CA ALA A 319 27.52 -23.16 -4.44
C ALA A 319 28.72 -22.92 -5.36
N THR A 320 28.88 -23.74 -6.39
CA THR A 320 29.83 -23.50 -7.48
C THR A 320 29.38 -22.27 -8.27
N THR A 321 30.26 -21.28 -8.43
CA THR A 321 30.00 -19.98 -9.09
C THR A 321 29.88 -20.06 -10.63
N MET A 322 29.45 -21.20 -11.17
CA MET A 322 29.34 -21.39 -12.62
C MET A 322 28.06 -20.74 -13.15
N ARG A 323 28.17 -19.82 -14.12
CA ARG A 323 27.02 -19.22 -14.81
C ARG A 323 26.97 -19.67 -16.26
N VAL A 324 25.76 -19.87 -16.76
CA VAL A 324 25.55 -20.29 -18.15
C VAL A 324 24.59 -19.34 -18.85
N ARG A 325 24.90 -19.00 -20.10
CA ARG A 325 24.05 -18.21 -21.00
C ARG A 325 23.23 -19.13 -21.89
N ILE A 326 21.95 -18.84 -22.06
CA ILE A 326 21.05 -19.60 -22.92
C ILE A 326 21.27 -19.23 -24.41
N THR A 327 21.59 -20.19 -25.28
CA THR A 327 21.99 -19.97 -26.69
C THR A 327 21.00 -20.56 -27.72
N THR A 328 19.71 -20.58 -27.41
CA THR A 328 18.67 -21.09 -28.32
C THR A 328 18.53 -20.22 -29.59
N LYS A 329 18.13 -20.83 -30.72
CA LYS A 329 18.04 -20.12 -32.03
C LYS A 329 16.88 -19.12 -32.08
N LYS A 330 15.66 -19.53 -31.70
CA LYS A 330 14.42 -18.71 -31.80
C LYS A 330 13.42 -18.87 -30.65
N THR A 331 13.63 -19.80 -29.71
CA THR A 331 12.64 -20.14 -28.67
C THR A 331 13.23 -20.10 -27.26
N SER A 332 12.40 -19.81 -26.26
CA SER A 332 12.80 -19.90 -24.85
C SER A 332 13.16 -21.33 -24.46
N LEU A 333 14.19 -21.51 -23.63
CA LEU A 333 14.62 -22.81 -23.14
C LEU A 333 13.73 -23.26 -22.00
N ARG A 334 13.20 -24.48 -22.08
CA ARG A 334 12.31 -25.03 -21.04
C ARG A 334 13.12 -25.53 -19.86
N VAL A 335 12.72 -25.11 -18.66
CA VAL A 335 13.19 -25.63 -17.38
C VAL A 335 12.27 -26.78 -16.98
N ARG A 336 12.84 -27.90 -16.53
CA ARG A 336 12.12 -29.14 -16.25
C ARG A 336 12.28 -29.59 -14.81
N ALA A 337 11.32 -30.38 -14.34
CA ALA A 337 11.32 -30.90 -12.97
C ALA A 337 12.47 -31.91 -12.76
N GLU A 338 12.77 -32.70 -13.78
CA GLU A 338 13.83 -33.72 -13.77
C GLU A 338 14.76 -33.53 -14.98
N PRO A 339 16.00 -34.07 -14.95
CA PRO A 339 16.95 -34.04 -16.06
C PRO A 339 16.54 -35.00 -17.20
N ASP A 340 15.30 -34.88 -17.66
CA ASP A 340 14.70 -35.65 -18.75
C ASP A 340 13.91 -34.72 -19.68
N ALA A 341 14.11 -34.88 -21.00
CA ALA A 341 13.41 -34.15 -22.04
C ALA A 341 11.89 -34.41 -22.07
N ARG A 342 11.40 -35.47 -21.42
CA ARG A 342 9.97 -35.80 -21.29
C ARG A 342 9.36 -35.33 -19.98
N SER A 343 10.17 -34.89 -19.02
CA SER A 343 9.69 -34.44 -17.69
C SER A 343 8.88 -33.14 -17.78
N LYS A 344 8.03 -32.91 -16.76
CA LYS A 344 7.16 -31.74 -16.65
C LYS A 344 7.96 -30.44 -16.79
N VAL A 345 7.47 -29.55 -17.64
CA VAL A 345 8.05 -28.22 -17.84
C VAL A 345 7.60 -27.32 -16.68
N LEU A 346 8.56 -26.81 -15.91
CA LEU A 346 8.32 -25.92 -14.77
C LEU A 346 8.32 -24.45 -15.17
N ALA A 347 9.17 -24.07 -16.13
CA ALA A 347 9.31 -22.69 -16.59
C ALA A 347 9.93 -22.62 -17.99
N GLN A 348 10.01 -21.41 -18.55
CA GLN A 348 10.74 -21.12 -19.78
C GLN A 348 11.63 -19.91 -19.57
N ILE A 349 12.88 -20.01 -19.99
CA ILE A 349 13.89 -18.96 -19.86
C ILE A 349 14.19 -18.37 -21.24
N PRO A 350 14.11 -17.04 -21.41
CA PRO A 350 14.44 -16.40 -22.67
C PRO A 350 15.89 -16.65 -23.11
N LYS A 351 16.12 -16.58 -24.42
CA LYS A 351 17.48 -16.58 -25.01
C LYS A 351 18.33 -15.48 -24.38
N ASN A 352 19.65 -15.71 -24.30
CA ASN A 352 20.66 -14.81 -23.74
C ASN A 352 20.57 -14.55 -22.22
N SER A 353 19.58 -15.10 -21.53
CA SER A 353 19.53 -15.07 -20.06
C SER A 353 20.75 -15.77 -19.47
N VAL A 354 21.32 -15.21 -18.40
CA VAL A 354 22.47 -15.77 -17.68
C VAL A 354 22.02 -16.23 -16.31
N VAL A 355 22.10 -17.54 -16.08
CA VAL A 355 21.60 -18.18 -14.85
C VAL A 355 22.72 -18.91 -14.11
N PRO A 356 22.69 -18.91 -12.76
CA PRO A 356 23.63 -19.68 -11.95
C PRO A 356 23.31 -21.20 -12.04
N VAL A 357 24.36 -22.01 -12.12
CA VAL A 357 24.28 -23.48 -12.13
C VAL A 357 24.68 -24.00 -10.75
N PHE A 358 23.82 -24.84 -10.18
CA PHE A 358 24.04 -25.45 -8.85
C PHE A 358 24.49 -26.90 -8.95
N GLN A 359 23.98 -27.63 -9.95
CA GLN A 359 24.35 -29.02 -10.17
C GLN A 359 24.46 -29.33 -11.65
N GLU A 360 25.22 -30.37 -11.95
CA GLU A 360 25.46 -30.86 -13.29
C GLU A 360 25.16 -32.36 -13.34
N SER A 361 24.37 -32.80 -14.31
CA SER A 361 24.07 -34.22 -14.50
C SER A 361 24.00 -34.55 -15.98
N LYS A 362 24.98 -35.33 -16.47
CA LYS A 362 25.12 -35.77 -17.88
C LYS A 362 24.92 -34.63 -18.89
N ASP A 363 23.74 -34.50 -19.47
CA ASP A 363 23.39 -33.49 -20.49
C ASP A 363 22.59 -32.31 -19.93
N TRP A 364 22.53 -32.16 -18.60
CA TRP A 364 21.68 -31.20 -17.90
C TRP A 364 22.44 -30.36 -16.86
N TYR A 365 21.97 -29.13 -16.68
CA TYR A 365 22.31 -28.26 -15.56
C TYR A 365 21.08 -28.06 -14.69
N GLN A 366 21.25 -28.18 -13.38
CA GLN A 366 20.27 -27.68 -12.42
C GLN A 366 20.58 -26.21 -12.16
N ILE A 367 19.61 -25.37 -12.45
CA ILE A 367 19.68 -23.93 -12.31
C ILE A 367 18.61 -23.44 -11.36
N GLU A 368 18.79 -22.24 -10.83
CA GLU A 368 17.73 -21.48 -10.18
C GLU A 368 17.19 -20.47 -11.19
N TYR A 369 15.89 -20.55 -11.48
CA TYR A 369 15.25 -19.73 -12.51
C TYR A 369 14.37 -18.62 -11.93
N GLN A 370 14.02 -18.72 -10.65
CA GLN A 370 13.34 -17.74 -9.81
C GLN A 370 13.86 -17.96 -8.38
N THR A 371 13.82 -16.93 -7.51
CA THR A 371 14.26 -17.04 -6.12
C THR A 371 13.68 -18.29 -5.45
N ASP A 372 14.57 -19.16 -4.98
CA ASP A 372 14.32 -20.46 -4.35
C ASP A 372 13.65 -21.54 -5.22
N LYS A 373 13.54 -21.33 -6.55
CA LYS A 373 13.03 -22.33 -7.49
C LYS A 373 14.12 -22.87 -8.40
N LYS A 374 14.39 -24.16 -8.22
CA LYS A 374 15.36 -24.92 -9.00
C LYS A 374 14.70 -25.77 -10.07
N GLY A 375 15.41 -26.00 -11.16
CA GLY A 375 14.99 -26.93 -12.20
C GLY A 375 16.08 -27.20 -13.21
N TRP A 376 15.83 -28.14 -14.12
CA TRP A 376 16.83 -28.69 -15.03
C TRP A 376 16.71 -28.10 -16.44
N ILE A 377 17.83 -27.66 -17.00
CA ILE A 377 17.95 -27.19 -18.39
C ILE A 377 18.99 -28.01 -19.15
N SER A 378 18.80 -28.17 -20.46
CA SER A 378 19.72 -28.97 -21.28
C SER A 378 20.98 -28.18 -21.66
N LYS A 379 22.15 -28.78 -21.42
CA LYS A 379 23.47 -28.21 -21.72
C LYS A 379 23.65 -27.84 -23.18
N LYS A 380 23.02 -28.60 -24.07
CA LYS A 380 23.05 -28.41 -25.53
C LYS A 380 22.67 -27.00 -25.97
N TYR A 381 21.87 -26.31 -25.16
CA TYR A 381 21.36 -24.96 -25.44
C TYR A 381 21.95 -23.90 -24.51
N THR A 382 23.13 -24.17 -23.95
CA THR A 382 23.81 -23.29 -23.01
C THR A 382 25.26 -23.10 -23.39
N GLN A 383 25.82 -21.95 -23.02
CA GLN A 383 27.24 -21.64 -23.12
C GLN A 383 27.73 -21.16 -21.76
N VAL A 384 28.78 -21.79 -21.24
CA VAL A 384 29.40 -21.37 -19.98
C VAL A 384 29.97 -19.96 -20.15
N VAL A 385 29.60 -19.06 -19.24
CA VAL A 385 30.12 -17.71 -19.17
C VAL A 385 31.15 -17.69 -18.06
N LYS A 386 32.42 -17.45 -18.41
CA LYS A 386 33.51 -17.26 -17.45
C LYS A 386 33.45 -15.86 -16.84
#